data_AF-A0A2Z5R478-F1
#
_entry.id   AF-A0A2Z5R478-F1
#
_cell.length_a   1.000
_cell.length_b   1.000
_cell.length_c   1.000
_cell.angle_alpha   90.00
_cell.angle_beta   90.00
_cell.angle_gamma   90.00
#
_symmetry.space_group_name_H-M   'P 1'
#
loop_
_entity.id
_entity.type
_entity.pdbx_description
1 polymer ?
#
loop_
_entity_poly.entity_id
_entity_poly.type
_entity_poly.pdbx_seq_one_letter_code
_entity_poly.pdbx_strand_id
1 'polypeptide(L)'
;MAMIEATARLIPGVIGNPESLTEESHTGGLLEYPVFTKPASWRGFQVPPVLLSGNHGAVARWRRERQIERTMARRPDLFAAYPTQQWDKKDRRFLAERGVHFPKPNTQDPK
;
A
#
# COMPACT_ATOMS: atom_id res chain seq x y z
N MET A 1 -2.22 -21.96 -17.20
CA MET A 1 -1.74 -22.00 -15.80
C MET A 1 -2.18 -20.79 -14.99
N ALA A 2 -1.99 -19.54 -15.45
CA ALA A 2 -2.30 -18.34 -14.68
C ALA A 2 -3.72 -18.29 -14.05
N MET A 3 -4.76 -18.63 -14.82
CA MET A 3 -6.15 -18.62 -14.29
C MET A 3 -6.37 -19.65 -13.17
N ILE A 4 -5.78 -20.84 -13.29
CA ILE A 4 -5.90 -21.90 -12.30
C ILE A 4 -5.16 -21.50 -11.02
N GLU A 5 -3.97 -20.92 -11.16
CA GLU A 5 -3.17 -20.47 -10.01
C GLU A 5 -3.85 -19.32 -9.27
N ALA A 6 -4.33 -18.30 -9.98
CA ALA A 6 -5.02 -17.16 -9.37
C ALA A 6 -6.30 -17.56 -8.62
N THR A 7 -7.10 -18.49 -9.15
CA THR A 7 -8.34 -18.93 -8.50
C THR A 7 -8.09 -19.93 -7.38
N ALA A 8 -7.15 -20.86 -7.53
CA ALA A 8 -6.85 -21.86 -6.51
C ALA A 8 -6.33 -21.24 -5.21
N ARG A 9 -5.58 -20.13 -5.29
CA ARG A 9 -5.07 -19.42 -4.09
C ARG A 9 -6.18 -18.86 -3.19
N LEU A 10 -7.39 -18.66 -3.73
CA LEU A 10 -8.54 -18.18 -2.96
C LEU A 10 -9.25 -19.29 -2.19
N ILE A 11 -8.91 -20.57 -2.42
CA ILE A 11 -9.52 -21.71 -1.73
C ILE A 11 -8.89 -21.84 -0.32
N PRO A 12 -9.69 -21.88 0.75
CA PRO A 12 -9.19 -22.07 2.11
C PRO A 12 -8.28 -23.30 2.24
N GLY A 13 -7.14 -23.14 2.91
CA GLY A 13 -6.15 -24.21 3.12
C GLY A 13 -5.11 -24.37 2.01
N VAL A 14 -5.25 -23.69 0.86
CA VAL A 14 -4.22 -23.66 -0.19
C VAL A 14 -3.08 -22.71 0.17
N ILE A 15 -3.40 -21.55 0.73
CA ILE A 15 -2.42 -20.58 1.25
C ILE A 15 -2.29 -20.77 2.76
N GLY A 16 -1.04 -20.89 3.24
CA GLY A 16 -0.75 -21.15 4.65
C GLY A 16 -1.17 -20.01 5.58
N ASN A 17 -0.88 -18.75 5.24
CA ASN A 17 -1.35 -17.57 5.96
C ASN A 17 -2.36 -16.78 5.09
N PRO A 18 -3.66 -16.80 5.42
CA PRO A 18 -4.67 -16.03 4.69
C PRO A 18 -4.42 -14.52 4.66
N GLU A 19 -3.76 -13.96 5.68
CA GLU A 19 -3.44 -12.53 5.73
C GLU A 19 -2.47 -12.11 4.61
N SER A 20 -1.69 -13.05 4.05
CA SER A 20 -0.82 -12.74 2.92
C SER A 20 -1.60 -12.23 1.70
N LEU A 21 -2.85 -12.68 1.50
CA LEU A 21 -3.68 -12.25 0.37
C LEU A 21 -4.23 -10.82 0.54
N THR A 22 -4.33 -10.32 1.78
CA THR A 22 -4.92 -9.00 2.05
C THR A 22 -3.94 -7.86 1.78
N GLU A 23 -2.64 -8.14 1.85
CA GLU A 23 -1.57 -7.15 1.61
C GLU A 23 -1.04 -7.15 0.15
N GLU A 24 -1.55 -8.04 -0.70
CA GLU A 24 -1.15 -8.14 -2.11
C GLU A 24 -1.57 -6.94 -2.96
N SER A 25 -0.85 -6.74 -4.07
CA SER A 25 -1.25 -5.76 -5.09
C SER A 25 -2.66 -6.09 -5.60
N HIS A 26 -3.46 -5.06 -5.84
CA HIS A 26 -4.84 -5.17 -6.35
C HIS A 26 -5.91 -5.69 -5.37
N THR A 27 -5.56 -6.15 -4.16
CA THR A 27 -6.57 -6.47 -3.12
C THR A 27 -7.17 -5.21 -2.50
N GLY A 28 -6.34 -4.17 -2.33
CA GLY A 28 -6.73 -2.88 -1.75
C GLY A 28 -6.66 -1.70 -2.71
N GLY A 29 -6.76 -1.91 -4.02
CA GLY A 29 -6.77 -0.85 -5.05
C GLY A 29 -5.42 -0.14 -5.33
N LEU A 30 -4.41 -0.34 -4.48
CA LEU A 30 -3.04 0.15 -4.68
C LEU A 30 -2.06 -1.01 -4.94
N LEU A 31 -0.86 -0.68 -5.42
CA LEU A 31 0.26 -1.61 -5.52
C LEU A 31 0.88 -1.87 -4.14
N GLU A 32 1.45 -3.06 -3.96
CA GLU A 32 2.14 -3.46 -2.74
C GLU A 32 3.43 -2.65 -2.49
N TYR A 33 3.75 -2.46 -1.21
CA TYR A 33 4.98 -1.81 -0.76
C TYR A 33 6.23 -2.69 -1.06
N PRO A 34 7.45 -2.11 -1.07
CA PRO A 34 8.66 -2.91 -1.25
C PRO A 34 8.95 -3.75 0.00
N VAL A 35 9.32 -5.01 -0.24
CA VAL A 35 9.62 -6.01 0.80
C VAL A 35 11.13 -6.17 0.91
N PHE A 36 11.61 -6.27 2.15
CA PHE A 36 13.02 -6.46 2.49
C PHE A 36 13.18 -7.71 3.35
N THR A 37 14.33 -8.37 3.21
CA THR A 37 14.72 -9.51 4.04
C THR A 37 16.21 -9.40 4.39
N LYS A 38 16.72 -10.32 5.21
CA LYS A 38 18.14 -10.37 5.59
C LYS A 38 19.03 -10.59 4.34
N PRO A 39 20.26 -10.04 4.32
CA PRO A 39 20.89 -9.20 5.34
C PRO A 39 20.44 -7.72 5.30
N ALA A 40 20.66 -6.98 6.40
CA ALA A 40 20.24 -5.57 6.51
C ALA A 40 20.97 -4.60 5.55
N SER A 41 22.12 -5.01 5.00
CA SER A 41 22.85 -4.31 3.96
C SER A 41 23.30 -5.32 2.90
N TRP A 42 23.02 -5.02 1.64
CA TRP A 42 23.38 -5.89 0.52
C TRP A 42 23.81 -5.05 -0.70
N ARG A 43 25.02 -5.26 -1.20
CA ARG A 43 25.59 -4.54 -2.36
C ARG A 43 25.48 -3.00 -2.26
N GLY A 44 25.65 -2.45 -1.06
CA GLY A 44 25.54 -1.01 -0.81
C GLY A 44 24.11 -0.49 -0.61
N PHE A 45 23.08 -1.33 -0.76
CA PHE A 45 21.70 -0.99 -0.43
C PHE A 45 21.39 -1.32 1.03
N GLN A 46 20.88 -0.36 1.78
CA GLN A 46 20.48 -0.54 3.17
C GLN A 46 18.97 -0.72 3.28
N VAL A 47 18.56 -1.59 4.20
CA VAL A 47 17.17 -1.67 4.63
C VAL A 47 16.80 -0.33 5.30
N PRO A 48 15.64 0.28 4.95
CA PRO A 48 15.17 1.51 5.59
C PRO A 48 15.18 1.39 7.13
N PRO A 49 15.77 2.32 7.89
CA PRO A 49 15.91 2.21 9.34
C PRO A 49 14.59 2.01 10.09
N VAL A 50 13.49 2.55 9.57
CA VAL A 50 12.14 2.35 10.12
C VAL A 50 11.74 0.87 10.18
N LEU A 51 12.18 0.05 9.22
CA LEU A 51 11.91 -1.40 9.17
C LEU A 51 12.74 -2.18 10.19
N LEU A 52 13.79 -1.58 10.76
CA LEU A 52 14.64 -2.17 11.79
C LEU A 52 14.29 -1.68 13.21
N SER A 53 13.30 -0.78 13.33
CA SER A 53 13.01 -0.06 14.58
C SER A 53 12.16 -0.84 15.59
N GLY A 54 11.51 -1.94 15.18
CA GLY A 54 10.49 -2.62 15.99
C GLY A 54 9.18 -1.83 16.18
N ASN A 55 9.08 -0.61 15.65
CA ASN A 55 7.87 0.21 15.76
C ASN A 55 6.85 -0.18 14.68
N HIS A 56 5.93 -1.07 15.03
CA HIS A 56 4.88 -1.57 14.13
C HIS A 56 4.04 -0.44 13.50
N GLY A 57 3.71 0.61 14.26
CA GLY A 57 2.93 1.75 13.75
C GLY A 57 3.70 2.58 12.71
N ALA A 58 4.99 2.81 12.94
CA ALA A 58 5.85 3.50 11.99
C ALA A 58 6.11 2.66 10.73
N VAL A 59 6.27 1.34 10.89
CA VAL A 59 6.40 0.40 9.76
C VAL A 59 5.13 0.37 8.91
N ALA A 60 3.95 0.24 9.53
CA ALA A 60 2.68 0.25 8.82
C ALA A 60 2.47 1.56 8.06
N ARG A 61 2.83 2.69 8.68
CA ARG A 61 2.76 3.99 8.03
C ARG A 61 3.69 4.08 6.83
N TRP A 62 4.94 3.67 6.99
CA TRP A 62 5.93 3.68 5.92
C TRP A 62 5.50 2.77 4.75
N ARG A 63 4.95 1.58 5.04
CA ARG A 63 4.40 0.67 4.03
C ARG A 63 3.30 1.35 3.22
N ARG A 64 2.32 1.98 3.89
CA ARG A 64 1.24 2.73 3.24
C ARG A 64 1.78 3.82 2.30
N GLU A 65 2.74 4.60 2.77
CA GLU A 65 3.38 5.67 1.97
C GLU A 65 4.09 5.13 0.73
N ARG A 66 4.79 3.99 0.85
CA ARG A 66 5.44 3.34 -0.29
C ARG A 66 4.44 2.73 -1.29
N GLN A 67 3.31 2.19 -0.82
CA GLN A 67 2.21 1.75 -1.71
C GLN A 67 1.72 2.92 -2.57
N ILE A 68 1.47 4.07 -1.93
CA ILE A 68 0.98 5.28 -2.59
C ILE A 68 1.99 5.77 -3.64
N GLU A 69 3.24 5.97 -3.25
CA GLU A 69 4.30 6.44 -4.17
C GLU A 69 4.50 5.49 -5.35
N ARG A 70 4.56 4.18 -5.08
CA ARG A 70 4.75 3.18 -6.13
C ARG A 70 3.57 3.14 -7.09
N THR A 71 2.35 3.26 -6.58
CA THR A 71 1.13 3.29 -7.41
C THR A 71 1.09 4.55 -8.25
N MET A 72 1.34 5.72 -7.66
CA MET A 72 1.38 6.99 -8.40
C MET A 72 2.44 6.97 -9.51
N ALA A 73 3.61 6.39 -9.24
CA ALA A 73 4.70 6.33 -10.22
C ALA A 73 4.52 5.27 -11.32
N ARG A 74 3.89 4.12 -11.03
CA ARG A 74 3.84 2.96 -11.95
C ARG A 74 2.46 2.66 -12.52
N ARG A 75 1.41 3.03 -11.82
CA ARG A 75 0.00 2.80 -12.16
C ARG A 75 -0.84 4.04 -11.81
N PRO A 76 -0.57 5.19 -12.45
CA PRO A 76 -1.31 6.42 -12.20
C PRO A 76 -2.82 6.25 -12.44
N ASP A 77 -3.22 5.31 -13.29
CA ASP A 77 -4.60 4.89 -13.51
C ASP A 77 -5.25 4.31 -12.23
N LEU A 78 -4.56 3.41 -11.52
CA LEU A 78 -5.06 2.87 -10.24
C LEU A 78 -5.11 3.95 -9.16
N PHE A 79 -4.11 4.84 -9.14
CA PHE A 79 -4.10 5.96 -8.21
C PHE A 79 -5.30 6.89 -8.42
N ALA A 80 -5.62 7.22 -9.68
CA ALA A 80 -6.77 8.05 -10.03
C ALA A 80 -8.12 7.36 -9.76
N ALA A 81 -8.19 6.03 -9.92
CA ALA A 81 -9.39 5.25 -9.64
C ALA A 81 -9.59 4.91 -8.15
N TYR A 82 -8.59 5.16 -7.29
CA TYR A 82 -8.67 4.79 -5.89
C TYR A 82 -9.71 5.65 -5.15
N PRO A 83 -10.68 5.05 -4.41
CA PRO A 83 -11.79 5.79 -3.83
C PRO A 83 -11.34 6.90 -2.88
N THR A 84 -11.84 8.12 -3.10
CA THR A 84 -11.46 9.30 -2.32
C THR A 84 -11.66 9.13 -0.82
N GLN A 85 -12.66 8.34 -0.40
CA GLN A 85 -12.99 8.05 1.00
C GLN A 85 -11.93 7.18 1.68
N GLN A 86 -11.14 6.40 0.93
CA GLN A 86 -10.08 5.56 1.48
C GLN A 86 -8.77 6.32 1.76
N TRP A 87 -8.67 7.59 1.37
CA TRP A 87 -7.57 8.46 1.77
C TRP A 87 -7.78 8.99 3.19
N ASP A 88 -7.01 8.46 4.15
CA ASP A 88 -7.02 8.94 5.53
C ASP A 88 -6.36 10.33 5.67
N LYS A 89 -6.41 10.92 6.87
CA LYS A 89 -5.84 12.25 7.14
C LYS A 89 -4.32 12.30 6.90
N LYS A 90 -3.60 11.23 7.21
CA LYS A 90 -2.13 11.15 7.07
C LYS A 90 -1.76 10.99 5.59
N ASP A 91 -2.49 10.19 4.84
CA ASP A 91 -2.37 10.02 3.39
C ASP A 91 -2.57 11.35 2.67
N ARG A 92 -3.64 12.08 3.00
CA ARG A 92 -3.91 13.39 2.41
C ARG A 92 -2.80 14.40 2.69
N ARG A 93 -2.24 14.41 3.89
CA ARG A 93 -1.09 15.26 4.23
C ARG A 93 0.14 14.88 3.41
N PHE A 94 0.46 13.59 3.38
CA PHE A 94 1.59 13.05 2.61
C PHE A 94 1.50 13.32 1.10
N LEU A 95 0.28 13.28 0.55
CA LEU A 95 -0.03 13.60 -0.84
C LEU A 95 0.02 15.11 -1.11
N ALA A 96 -0.46 15.94 -0.19
CA ALA A 96 -0.37 17.40 -0.29
C ALA A 96 1.08 17.89 -0.31
N GLU A 97 1.97 17.28 0.49
CA GLU A 97 3.42 17.53 0.48
C GLU A 97 4.07 17.22 -0.88
N ARG A 98 3.41 16.41 -1.72
CA ARG A 98 3.83 16.02 -3.07
C ARG A 98 3.03 16.72 -4.17
N GLY A 99 2.25 17.76 -3.82
CA GLY A 99 1.47 18.56 -4.77
C GLY A 99 0.13 17.96 -5.19
N VAL A 100 -0.33 16.87 -4.56
CA VAL A 100 -1.64 16.28 -4.81
C VAL A 100 -2.63 16.78 -3.76
N HIS A 101 -3.56 17.64 -4.19
CA HIS A 101 -4.58 18.22 -3.32
C HIS A 101 -5.95 17.63 -3.61
N PHE A 102 -6.64 17.19 -2.56
CA PHE A 102 -8.03 16.74 -2.65
C PHE A 102 -8.98 17.89 -2.37
N PRO A 103 -10.14 17.97 -3.04
CA PRO A 103 -11.17 18.92 -2.68
C PRO A 103 -11.59 18.72 -1.21
N LYS A 104 -11.84 19.82 -0.51
CA LYS A 104 -12.41 19.75 0.85
C LYS A 104 -13.77 19.03 0.76
N PRO A 105 -14.10 18.13 1.70
CA PRO A 105 -15.44 17.54 1.74
C PRO A 105 -16.46 18.68 1.78
N ASN A 106 -17.41 18.68 0.85
CA ASN A 106 -18.42 19.72 0.78
C ASN A 106 -19.22 19.68 2.09
N THR A 107 -19.39 20.83 2.76
CA THR A 107 -20.09 20.92 4.06
C THR A 107 -21.62 20.91 3.88
N GLN A 108 -22.11 20.43 2.74
CA GLN A 108 -23.51 20.47 2.35
C GLN A 108 -23.90 19.13 1.73
N ASP A 109 -24.17 18.15 2.59
CA ASP A 109 -25.15 17.11 2.31
C ASP A 109 -25.98 16.96 3.60
N PRO A 110 -27.26 17.39 3.61
CA PRO A 110 -28.14 17.11 4.73
C PRO A 110 -28.42 15.60 4.79
N LYS A 111 -28.54 15.10 6.02
CA LYS A 111 -28.78 13.69 6.38
C LYS A 111 -29.89 13.02 5.59
#